data_AF-A0A2P6WDS9-F1
#
_entry.id   AF-A0A2P6WDS9-F1
#
_cell.length_a   1.000
_cell.length_b   1.000
_cell.length_c   1.000
_cell.angle_alpha   90.00
_cell.angle_beta   90.00
_cell.angle_gamma   90.00
#
_symmetry.space_group_name_H-M   'P 1'
#
loop_
_entity.id
_entity.type
_entity.pdbx_description
1 polymer ?
#
loop_
_entity_poly.entity_id
_entity_poly.type
_entity_poly.pdbx_seq_one_letter_code
_entity_poly.pdbx_strand_id
1 'polypeptide(L)'
;MTITKRPSFQFYPGDWLHDVGLRACSLAARGLWADILCYMHQGEPYGFLVLPTTSEQKDPGKDTGKDILYPVLPPVLARMVGASLQETEALLGELEAVGVFSRTPEGVIFSRRMVRDEELRQTRATGGFKSLNNPKVPKPKADKDSPKDHQKDTFGVSLPPSFGGSPSSSSSSSKKEESPSFKDEFTELEYARKFWDELGIPSTPSTLTTAAQAIRLVADREECSLEVAGERVLVRAQAARKAGKKVNSFWFTDGGHLVSAEGAIGLQPVSAENSLAARNRRERQ
;
A
#
# COMPACT_ATOMS: atom_id res chain seq x y z
N MET A 1 30.70 4.13 7.41
CA MET A 1 29.63 3.10 7.29
C MET A 1 29.63 2.60 5.86
N THR A 2 29.30 1.33 5.60
CA THR A 2 29.22 0.81 4.22
C THR A 2 27.89 1.23 3.59
N ILE A 3 27.95 1.97 2.49
CA ILE A 3 26.77 2.47 1.78
C ILE A 3 26.01 1.27 1.19
N THR A 4 24.87 0.91 1.79
CA THR A 4 24.05 -0.21 1.32
C THR A 4 23.21 0.21 0.11
N LYS A 5 23.85 0.23 -1.07
CA LYS A 5 23.20 0.56 -2.34
C LYS A 5 21.98 -0.35 -2.56
N ARG A 6 20.81 0.26 -2.74
CA ARG A 6 19.53 -0.42 -2.90
C ARG A 6 19.33 -0.71 -4.41
N PRO A 7 18.98 -1.94 -4.82
CA PRO A 7 18.82 -2.25 -6.25
C PRO A 7 17.51 -1.72 -6.84
N SER A 8 16.50 -1.46 -6.00
CA SER A 8 15.20 -0.93 -6.37
C SER A 8 14.51 -0.27 -5.18
N PHE A 9 13.49 0.54 -5.47
CA PHE A 9 12.49 1.00 -4.51
C PHE A 9 11.11 0.46 -4.90
N GLN A 10 10.20 0.39 -3.93
CA GLN A 10 8.84 -0.06 -4.19
C GLN A 10 8.03 1.07 -4.81
N PHE A 11 7.56 0.87 -6.05
CA PHE A 11 6.58 1.75 -6.67
C PHE A 11 5.16 1.23 -6.42
N TYR A 12 4.23 2.15 -6.15
CA TYR A 12 2.83 1.85 -5.86
C TYR A 12 1.94 2.58 -6.88
N PRO A 13 1.46 1.90 -7.95
CA PRO A 13 0.62 2.53 -8.97
C PRO A 13 -0.69 3.11 -8.42
N GLY A 14 -1.23 2.53 -7.35
CA GLY A 14 -2.40 3.05 -6.63
C GLY A 14 -2.11 4.43 -6.03
N ASP A 15 -1.13 4.53 -5.14
CA ASP A 15 -0.67 5.79 -4.54
C ASP A 15 -0.39 6.85 -5.64
N TRP A 16 0.32 6.48 -6.71
CA TRP A 16 0.63 7.39 -7.83
C TRP A 16 -0.60 7.89 -8.61
N LEU A 17 -1.60 7.04 -8.83
CA LEU A 17 -2.81 7.41 -9.57
C LEU A 17 -3.87 8.09 -8.69
N HIS A 18 -3.79 7.94 -7.37
CA HIS A 18 -4.80 8.41 -6.40
C HIS A 18 -4.32 9.59 -5.54
N ASP A 19 -3.04 9.98 -5.62
CA ASP A 19 -2.55 11.24 -5.04
C ASP A 19 -3.19 12.44 -5.77
N VAL A 20 -4.27 12.97 -5.19
CA VAL A 20 -5.03 14.11 -5.71
C VAL A 20 -4.13 15.33 -5.96
N GLY A 21 -3.11 15.53 -5.12
CA GLY A 21 -2.21 16.68 -5.24
C GLY A 21 -1.29 16.55 -6.45
N LEU A 22 -0.63 15.40 -6.58
CA LEU A 22 0.19 15.08 -7.75
C LEU A 22 -0.65 15.02 -9.05
N ARG A 23 -1.93 14.62 -8.97
CA ARG A 23 -2.87 14.61 -10.10
C ARG A 23 -3.37 16.00 -10.51
N ALA A 24 -3.37 16.97 -9.61
CA ALA A 24 -3.68 18.37 -9.92
C ALA A 24 -2.55 19.08 -10.68
N CYS A 25 -1.29 18.63 -10.50
CA CYS A 25 -0.12 19.19 -11.15
C CYS A 25 -0.07 18.89 -12.66
N SER A 26 0.68 19.69 -13.42
CA SER A 26 1.00 19.49 -14.83
C SER A 26 1.65 18.13 -15.13
N LEU A 27 1.63 17.71 -16.40
CA LEU A 27 2.32 16.49 -16.82
C LEU A 27 3.84 16.60 -16.65
N ALA A 28 4.40 17.80 -16.86
CA ALA A 28 5.83 18.07 -16.68
C ALA A 28 6.24 17.99 -15.20
N ALA A 29 5.47 18.57 -14.28
CA ALA A 29 5.73 18.48 -12.85
C ALA A 29 5.65 17.04 -12.33
N ARG A 30 4.69 16.25 -12.85
CA ARG A 30 4.61 14.81 -12.58
C ARG A 30 5.84 14.04 -13.09
N GLY A 31 6.36 14.38 -14.27
CA GLY A 31 7.60 13.82 -14.80
C GLY A 31 8.81 14.18 -13.93
N LEU A 32 9.00 15.47 -13.63
CA LEU A 32 10.05 15.97 -12.74
C LEU A 32 10.04 15.27 -11.37
N TRP A 33 8.86 15.04 -10.79
CA TRP A 33 8.75 14.31 -9.52
C TRP A 33 9.22 12.85 -9.62
N ALA A 34 8.95 12.15 -10.74
CA ALA A 34 9.44 10.79 -10.96
C ALA A 34 10.98 10.74 -11.02
N ASP A 35 11.62 11.69 -11.70
CA ASP A 35 13.08 11.80 -11.77
C ASP A 35 13.68 12.15 -10.40
N ILE A 36 13.06 13.08 -9.66
CA ILE A 36 13.46 13.43 -8.28
C ILE A 36 13.41 12.19 -7.36
N LEU A 37 12.36 11.36 -7.44
CA LEU A 37 12.27 10.11 -6.68
C LEU A 37 13.41 9.14 -7.05
N CYS A 38 13.83 9.10 -8.32
CA CYS A 38 14.95 8.27 -8.77
C CYS A 38 16.30 8.80 -8.23
N TYR A 39 16.52 10.12 -8.20
CA TYR A 39 17.71 10.69 -7.56
C TYR A 39 17.72 10.45 -6.04
N MET A 40 16.59 10.68 -5.36
CA MET A 40 16.43 10.39 -3.92
C MET A 40 16.64 8.91 -3.56
N HIS A 41 16.46 7.99 -4.52
CA HIS A 41 16.68 6.57 -4.33
C HIS A 41 18.17 6.18 -4.36
N GLN A 42 18.96 6.89 -5.19
CA GLN A 42 20.43 6.75 -5.24
C GLN A 42 21.14 7.61 -4.17
N GLY A 43 20.47 8.63 -3.64
CA GLY A 43 21.00 9.57 -2.65
C GLY A 43 21.18 8.97 -1.25
N GLU A 44 22.05 9.61 -0.48
CA GLU A 44 22.27 9.36 0.93
C GLU A 44 22.30 10.71 1.67
N PRO A 45 21.39 10.97 2.64
CA PRO A 45 20.37 10.07 3.17
C PRO A 45 19.26 9.70 2.18
N TYR A 46 18.71 8.50 2.34
CA TYR A 46 17.69 7.96 1.44
C TYR A 46 16.37 8.75 1.51
N GLY A 47 15.81 9.10 0.35
CA GLY A 47 14.57 9.87 0.28
C GLY A 47 14.76 11.39 0.35
N PHE A 48 16.00 11.88 0.40
CA PHE A 48 16.34 13.31 0.40
C PHE A 48 17.03 13.71 -0.91
N LEU A 49 16.68 14.87 -1.45
CA LEU A 49 17.28 15.42 -2.66
C LEU A 49 18.52 16.24 -2.29
N VAL A 50 19.62 15.53 -2.06
CA VAL A 50 20.92 16.07 -1.66
C VAL A 50 21.99 15.80 -2.73
N LEU A 51 23.00 16.67 -2.81
CA LEU A 51 24.20 16.39 -3.58
C LEU A 51 25.16 15.50 -2.76
N PRO A 52 25.88 14.56 -3.40
CA PRO A 52 26.90 13.79 -2.72
C PRO A 52 28.05 14.73 -2.32
N THR A 53 28.16 15.02 -1.03
CA THR A 53 29.33 15.70 -0.48
C THR A 53 30.52 14.75 -0.56
N THR A 54 31.56 15.11 -1.32
CA THR A 54 32.86 14.46 -1.20
C THR A 54 33.32 14.58 0.25
N SER A 55 33.54 13.45 0.92
CA SER A 55 33.97 13.39 2.32
C SER A 55 35.33 14.05 2.58
N GLU A 56 36.05 14.42 1.52
CA GLU A 56 37.29 15.19 1.54
C GLU A 56 37.06 16.69 1.81
N GLN A 57 35.88 17.23 1.51
CA GLN A 57 35.52 18.61 1.86
C GLN A 57 34.95 18.71 3.29
N LYS A 58 35.56 17.95 4.21
CA LYS A 58 35.35 18.06 5.65
C LYS A 58 36.59 18.72 6.24
N ASP A 59 36.51 20.03 6.51
CA ASP A 59 37.59 20.77 7.17
C ASP A 59 38.00 20.03 8.46
N PRO A 60 39.25 19.55 8.59
CA PRO A 60 39.66 18.65 9.68
C PRO A 60 39.79 19.34 11.05
N GLY A 61 39.18 20.52 11.22
CA GLY A 61 39.15 21.30 12.46
C GLY A 61 37.78 21.91 12.80
N LYS A 62 36.69 21.47 12.14
CA LYS A 62 35.33 21.93 12.44
C LYS A 62 34.40 20.77 12.78
N ASP A 63 34.47 20.34 14.04
CA ASP A 63 33.55 19.38 14.67
C ASP A 63 32.14 19.97 14.91
N THR A 64 31.53 20.48 13.84
CA THR A 64 30.10 20.81 13.83
C THR A 64 29.35 19.51 13.60
N GLY A 65 28.96 18.84 14.68
CA GLY A 65 28.30 17.52 14.69
C GLY A 65 26.88 17.47 14.14
N LYS A 66 26.65 18.09 12.98
CA LYS A 66 25.49 17.88 12.12
C LYS A 66 25.98 17.41 10.76
N ASP A 67 25.42 16.31 10.28
CA ASP A 67 25.51 15.95 8.87
C ASP A 67 24.63 16.94 8.08
N ILE A 68 25.18 18.12 7.78
CA ILE A 68 24.47 19.20 7.08
C ILE A 68 24.11 18.68 5.69
N LEU A 69 22.81 18.63 5.41
CA LEU A 69 22.31 18.14 4.15
C LEU A 69 22.31 19.29 3.14
N TYR A 70 23.20 19.25 2.16
CA TYR A 70 23.26 20.27 1.12
C TYR A 70 22.12 20.06 0.12
N PRO A 71 21.13 20.97 0.04
CA PRO A 71 20.02 20.83 -0.90
C PRO A 71 20.54 20.90 -2.34
N VAL A 72 20.01 20.06 -3.23
CA VAL A 72 20.23 20.25 -4.67
C VAL A 72 19.62 21.60 -5.07
N LEU A 73 20.48 22.55 -5.45
CA LEU A 73 20.03 23.87 -5.91
C LEU A 73 19.27 23.74 -7.24
N PRO A 74 18.21 24.53 -7.50
CA PRO A 74 17.45 24.46 -8.75
C PRO A 74 18.28 24.51 -10.04
N PRO A 75 19.37 25.31 -10.16
CA PRO A 75 20.24 25.28 -11.35
C PRO A 75 21.00 23.97 -11.55
N VAL A 76 21.27 23.22 -10.47
CA VAL A 76 21.90 21.90 -10.56
C VAL A 76 20.86 20.86 -10.99
N LEU A 77 19.67 20.87 -10.39
CA LEU A 77 18.57 19.99 -10.76
C LEU A 77 18.15 20.17 -12.23
N ALA A 78 18.05 21.42 -12.70
CA ALA A 78 17.73 21.74 -14.09
C ALA A 78 18.69 21.06 -15.08
N ARG A 79 20.01 21.07 -14.79
CA ARG A 79 21.03 20.38 -15.59
C ARG A 79 20.95 18.86 -15.49
N MET A 80 20.54 18.31 -14.36
CA MET A 80 20.39 16.87 -14.15
C MET A 80 19.20 16.31 -14.95
N VAL A 81 18.07 17.03 -14.94
CA VAL A 81 16.81 16.65 -15.61
C VAL A 81 16.81 17.05 -17.10
N GLY A 82 17.68 17.98 -17.51
CA GLY A 82 17.75 18.46 -18.90
C GLY A 82 16.75 19.56 -19.24
N ALA A 83 16.24 20.28 -18.24
CA ALA A 83 15.27 21.37 -18.37
C ALA A 83 15.92 22.74 -18.16
N SER A 84 15.19 23.82 -18.47
CA SER A 84 15.66 25.17 -18.14
C SER A 84 15.53 25.46 -16.63
N LEU A 85 16.31 26.43 -16.11
CA LEU A 85 16.20 26.85 -14.71
C LEU A 85 14.78 27.34 -14.38
N GLN A 86 14.25 28.26 -15.21
CA GLN A 86 12.93 28.86 -15.04
C GLN A 86 11.81 27.82 -15.04
N GLU A 87 11.88 26.84 -15.94
CA GLU A 87 10.95 25.71 -15.99
C GLU A 87 11.07 24.84 -14.74
N THR A 88 12.29 24.48 -14.34
CA THR A 88 12.53 23.65 -13.14
C THR A 88 11.98 24.35 -11.88
N GLU A 89 12.18 25.66 -11.73
CA GLU A 89 11.65 26.44 -10.61
C GLU A 89 10.13 26.54 -10.64
N ALA A 90 9.52 26.74 -11.81
CA ALA A 90 8.06 26.75 -11.96
C ALA A 90 7.42 25.40 -11.61
N LEU A 91 7.99 24.28 -12.09
CA LEU A 91 7.51 22.93 -11.80
C LEU A 91 7.74 22.54 -10.34
N LEU A 92 8.85 22.94 -9.71
CA LEU A 92 9.07 22.77 -8.27
C LEU A 92 8.04 23.57 -7.45
N GLY A 93 7.75 24.82 -7.85
CA GLY A 93 6.74 25.65 -7.20
C GLY A 93 5.33 25.06 -7.30
N GLU A 94 4.99 24.46 -8.44
CA GLU A 94 3.73 23.72 -8.62
C GLU A 94 3.63 22.52 -7.66
N LEU A 95 4.67 21.68 -7.59
CA LEU A 95 4.74 20.53 -6.69
C LEU A 95 4.70 20.94 -5.20
N GLU A 96 5.32 22.07 -4.85
CA GLU A 96 5.34 22.61 -3.49
C GLU A 96 3.99 23.21 -3.08
N ALA A 97 3.32 23.95 -3.97
CA ALA A 97 2.02 24.56 -3.71
C ALA A 97 0.92 23.53 -3.37
N VAL A 98 1.02 22.32 -3.94
CA VAL A 98 0.11 21.20 -3.64
C VAL A 98 0.70 20.21 -2.63
N GLY A 99 1.87 20.52 -2.06
CA GLY A 99 2.49 19.78 -0.95
C GLY A 99 2.99 18.38 -1.29
N VAL A 100 3.31 18.08 -2.55
CA VAL A 100 3.76 16.75 -3.01
C VAL A 100 5.01 16.28 -2.24
N PHE A 101 5.95 17.19 -2.01
CA PHE A 101 7.12 16.98 -1.16
C PHE A 101 7.07 17.81 0.12
N SER A 102 8.07 17.66 0.99
CA SER A 102 8.33 18.54 2.13
C SER A 102 9.78 19.03 2.09
N ARG A 103 10.08 20.13 2.77
CA ARG A 103 11.46 20.62 2.98
C ARG A 103 11.89 20.44 4.44
N THR A 104 13.16 20.15 4.66
CA THR A 104 13.79 20.26 6.00
C THR A 104 13.97 21.73 6.38
N PRO A 105 14.28 22.06 7.66
CA PRO A 105 14.68 23.42 8.05
C PRO A 105 15.91 23.95 7.30
N GLU A 106 16.72 23.06 6.71
CA GLU A 106 17.90 23.37 5.89
C GLU A 106 17.53 23.57 4.39
N GLY A 107 16.24 23.52 4.05
CA GLY A 107 15.71 23.75 2.69
C GLY A 107 15.72 22.52 1.78
N VAL A 108 16.12 21.35 2.29
CA VAL A 108 16.28 20.11 1.52
C VAL A 108 14.93 19.46 1.23
N ILE A 109 14.63 19.29 -0.05
CA ILE A 109 13.42 18.59 -0.52
C ILE A 109 13.54 17.10 -0.18
N PHE A 110 12.49 16.51 0.40
CA PHE A 110 12.45 15.09 0.73
C PHE A 110 11.08 14.44 0.48
N SER A 111 11.10 13.15 0.16
CA SER A 111 9.90 12.32 -0.03
C SER A 111 9.49 11.66 1.28
N ARG A 112 8.39 12.15 1.87
CA ARG A 112 7.80 11.60 3.12
C ARG A 112 7.53 10.09 3.04
N ARG A 113 7.23 9.56 1.84
CA ARG A 113 7.00 8.13 1.60
C ARG A 113 8.31 7.34 1.70
N MET A 114 9.37 7.80 1.01
CA MET A 114 10.67 7.12 1.00
C MET A 114 11.34 7.10 2.37
N VAL A 115 11.26 8.20 3.13
CA VAL A 115 11.78 8.26 4.50
C VAL A 115 11.06 7.24 5.40
N ARG A 116 9.72 7.18 5.37
CA ARG A 116 8.94 6.17 6.11
C ARG A 116 9.23 4.73 5.69
N ASP A 117 9.39 4.47 4.39
CA ASP A 117 9.74 3.14 3.90
C ASP A 117 11.14 2.70 4.37
N GLU A 118 12.09 3.65 4.51
CA GLU A 118 13.40 3.38 5.06
C GLU A 118 13.39 3.20 6.59
N GLU A 119 12.63 4.00 7.36
CA GLU A 119 12.41 3.78 8.79
C GLU A 119 11.83 2.37 9.06
N LEU A 120 10.84 1.96 8.26
CA LEU A 120 10.27 0.62 8.30
C LEU A 120 11.29 -0.46 7.93
N ARG A 121 12.16 -0.21 6.94
CA ARG A 121 13.25 -1.11 6.55
C ARG A 121 14.28 -1.27 7.68
N GLN A 122 14.73 -0.17 8.29
CA GLN A 122 15.68 -0.19 9.40
C GLN A 122 15.11 -0.91 10.63
N THR A 123 13.82 -0.68 10.93
CA THR A 123 13.09 -1.41 11.97
C THR A 123 13.01 -2.92 11.68
N ARG A 124 12.77 -3.31 10.42
CA ARG A 124 12.77 -4.73 10.00
C ARG A 124 14.16 -5.35 10.02
N ALA A 125 15.21 -4.61 9.64
CA ALA A 125 16.58 -5.10 9.65
C ALA A 125 17.07 -5.35 11.09
N THR A 126 16.87 -4.39 11.99
CA THR A 126 17.21 -4.52 13.42
C THR A 126 16.31 -5.53 14.15
N GLY A 127 15.03 -5.62 13.80
CA GLY A 127 14.10 -6.61 14.34
C GLY A 127 14.27 -8.03 13.78
N GLY A 128 14.90 -8.19 12.61
CA GLY A 128 14.96 -9.45 11.86
C GLY A 128 15.55 -10.62 12.65
N PHE A 129 16.63 -10.38 13.41
CA PHE A 129 17.22 -11.39 14.30
C PHE A 129 16.24 -11.92 15.35
N LYS A 130 15.34 -11.08 15.87
CA LYS A 130 14.34 -11.48 16.88
C LYS A 130 13.29 -12.44 16.31
N SER A 131 13.13 -12.53 14.99
CA SER A 131 12.21 -13.50 14.36
C SER A 131 12.61 -14.95 14.62
N LEU A 132 13.90 -15.25 14.85
CA LEU A 132 14.41 -16.59 15.19
C LEU A 132 13.90 -17.12 16.54
N ASN A 133 13.36 -16.24 17.39
CA ASN A 133 12.74 -16.60 18.67
C ASN A 133 11.27 -17.02 18.54
N ASN A 134 10.63 -16.83 17.39
CA ASN A 134 9.26 -17.30 17.14
C ASN A 134 9.27 -18.81 16.85
N PRO A 135 8.58 -19.67 17.63
CA PRO A 135 8.54 -21.11 17.41
C PRO A 135 8.04 -21.55 16.02
N LYS A 136 7.29 -20.68 15.32
CA LYS A 136 6.71 -20.96 14.00
C LYS A 136 7.65 -20.60 12.82
N VAL A 137 8.79 -19.97 13.07
CA VAL A 137 9.78 -19.65 12.01
C VAL A 137 10.70 -20.86 11.79
N PRO A 138 10.77 -21.41 10.56
CA PRO A 138 11.73 -22.46 10.25
C PRO A 138 13.15 -21.96 10.49
N LYS A 139 13.84 -22.57 11.46
CA LYS A 139 15.26 -22.25 11.70
C LYS A 139 16.07 -22.72 10.49
N PRO A 140 17.07 -21.94 10.03
CA PRO A 140 18.05 -22.44 9.07
C PRO A 140 18.60 -23.77 9.58
N LYS A 141 18.66 -24.79 8.73
CA LYS A 141 19.36 -26.02 9.08
C LYS A 141 20.82 -25.65 9.30
N ALA A 142 21.35 -25.91 10.49
CA ALA A 142 22.79 -25.90 10.69
C ALA A 142 23.35 -27.10 9.92
N ASP A 143 24.01 -26.83 8.79
CA ASP A 143 24.75 -27.86 8.08
C ASP A 143 25.80 -28.42 9.04
N LYS A 144 25.73 -29.74 9.28
CA LYS A 144 26.52 -30.40 10.33
C LYS A 144 27.97 -30.69 9.94
N ASP A 145 28.32 -30.44 8.69
CA ASP A 145 29.66 -30.66 8.14
C ASP A 145 30.30 -29.33 7.73
N SER A 146 30.96 -28.70 8.70
CA SER A 146 31.88 -27.58 8.47
C SER A 146 32.92 -27.55 9.58
N PRO A 147 34.21 -27.82 9.29
CA PRO A 147 35.27 -27.70 10.28
C PRO A 147 35.37 -26.25 10.79
N LYS A 148 35.68 -26.10 12.07
CA LYS A 148 36.01 -24.78 12.64
C LYS A 148 37.36 -24.34 12.07
N ASP A 149 37.40 -23.19 11.41
CA ASP A 149 38.60 -22.37 11.38
C ASP A 149 38.26 -20.88 11.49
N HIS A 150 39.21 -20.10 11.98
CA HIS A 150 39.07 -18.67 12.21
C HIS A 150 39.48 -17.85 10.98
N GLN A 151 38.87 -16.66 10.89
CA GLN A 151 39.42 -15.43 10.30
C GLN A 151 39.14 -15.10 8.82
N LYS A 152 38.72 -13.83 8.64
CA LYS A 152 38.67 -12.96 7.45
C LYS A 152 37.62 -13.19 6.36
N ASP A 153 36.74 -12.19 6.29
CA ASP A 153 36.33 -11.46 5.08
C ASP A 153 36.79 -12.02 3.73
N THR A 154 35.85 -12.38 2.84
CA THR A 154 35.64 -11.66 1.56
C THR A 154 34.51 -12.24 0.68
N PHE A 155 33.93 -11.36 -0.15
CA PHE A 155 33.18 -11.58 -1.40
C PHE A 155 32.00 -12.58 -1.50
N GLY A 156 30.82 -12.00 -1.74
CA GLY A 156 30.04 -12.26 -2.97
C GLY A 156 29.38 -13.63 -3.16
N VAL A 157 28.19 -13.83 -2.59
CA VAL A 157 27.29 -14.93 -2.98
C VAL A 157 26.13 -14.41 -3.83
N SER A 158 26.18 -14.74 -5.12
CA SER A 158 25.07 -14.56 -6.07
C SER A 158 23.95 -15.55 -5.73
N LEU A 159 22.78 -15.07 -5.29
CA LEU A 159 21.60 -15.91 -5.16
C LEU A 159 20.93 -16.10 -6.53
N PRO A 160 20.55 -17.33 -6.92
CA PRO A 160 19.82 -17.57 -8.17
C PRO A 160 18.40 -16.99 -8.10
N PRO A 161 17.80 -16.60 -9.25
CA PRO A 161 16.47 -16.00 -9.27
C PRO A 161 15.39 -17.05 -8.96
N SER A 162 14.90 -17.05 -7.72
CA SER A 162 13.71 -17.82 -7.36
C SER A 162 12.46 -17.14 -7.93
N PHE A 163 12.02 -17.57 -9.11
CA PHE A 163 10.65 -17.35 -9.56
C PHE A 163 9.71 -18.22 -8.72
N GLY A 164 9.16 -17.63 -7.66
CA GLY A 164 8.23 -18.30 -6.75
C GLY A 164 7.52 -17.28 -5.88
N GLY A 165 6.23 -17.05 -6.15
CA GLY A 165 5.44 -16.07 -5.40
C GLY A 165 5.32 -16.42 -3.91
N SER A 166 5.21 -15.40 -3.07
CA SER A 166 4.82 -15.55 -1.66
C SER A 166 3.63 -14.64 -1.33
N PRO A 167 2.67 -15.11 -0.52
CA PRO A 167 1.43 -14.38 -0.27
C PRO A 167 1.63 -13.24 0.74
N SER A 168 1.20 -12.04 0.38
CA SER A 168 1.16 -10.90 1.29
C SER A 168 -0.07 -10.96 2.20
N SER A 169 0.10 -11.53 3.38
CA SER A 169 -0.89 -11.47 4.47
C SER A 169 -0.72 -10.16 5.25
N SER A 170 -1.64 -9.21 5.09
CA SER A 170 -1.59 -7.92 5.78
C SER A 170 -2.31 -7.99 7.14
N SER A 171 -1.55 -7.96 8.23
CA SER A 171 -2.06 -7.71 9.59
C SER A 171 -1.70 -6.30 10.04
N SER A 172 -2.62 -5.35 9.89
CA SER A 172 -2.46 -3.97 10.36
C SER A 172 -3.02 -3.80 11.77
N SER A 173 -2.14 -3.75 12.76
CA SER A 173 -2.47 -3.32 14.12
C SER A 173 -2.23 -1.83 14.26
N SER A 174 -3.28 -1.05 14.50
CA SER A 174 -3.22 0.40 14.72
C SER A 174 -4.09 0.83 15.90
N LYS A 175 -3.47 1.52 16.85
CA LYS A 175 -4.08 2.46 17.81
C LYS A 175 -3.23 3.73 17.78
N LYS A 176 -3.69 4.90 18.22
CA LYS A 176 -4.95 5.67 18.06
C LYS A 176 -4.64 7.05 18.71
N GLU A 177 -5.58 7.98 18.70
CA GLU A 177 -5.66 9.29 19.43
C GLU A 177 -6.05 10.45 18.48
N GLU A 178 -6.87 11.36 19.02
CA GLU A 178 -8.14 11.82 18.42
C GLU A 178 -8.44 13.31 18.71
N SER A 179 -9.56 13.97 18.37
CA SER A 179 -10.96 13.61 18.02
C SER A 179 -11.56 14.74 17.11
N PRO A 180 -12.88 14.89 16.81
CA PRO A 180 -14.11 14.11 17.11
C PRO A 180 -14.85 13.62 15.83
N SER A 181 -15.87 12.76 15.86
CA SER A 181 -16.66 12.13 16.94
C SER A 181 -16.72 10.62 16.72
N PHE A 182 -16.35 9.82 17.72
CA PHE A 182 -16.04 8.40 17.56
C PHE A 182 -16.86 7.53 18.53
N LYS A 183 -18.14 7.27 18.22
CA LYS A 183 -18.99 6.39 19.05
C LYS A 183 -19.78 5.30 18.32
N ASP A 184 -20.13 5.49 17.05
CA ASP A 184 -21.02 4.54 16.34
C ASP A 184 -20.28 3.49 15.48
N GLU A 185 -18.98 3.69 15.18
CA GLU A 185 -18.19 2.77 14.33
C GLU A 185 -17.85 1.44 15.03
N PHE A 186 -17.87 1.40 16.36
CA PHE A 186 -17.47 0.21 17.12
C PHE A 186 -18.58 -0.85 17.21
N THR A 187 -19.85 -0.42 17.24
CA THR A 187 -21.03 -1.31 17.25
C THR A 187 -21.23 -2.03 15.92
N GLU A 188 -21.00 -1.37 14.77
CA GLU A 188 -21.10 -1.99 13.44
C GLU A 188 -20.23 -3.26 13.32
N LEU A 189 -18.98 -3.20 13.82
CA LEU A 189 -18.03 -4.32 13.74
C LEU A 189 -18.34 -5.45 14.73
N GLU A 190 -18.96 -5.17 15.87
CA GLU A 190 -19.39 -6.20 16.83
C GLU A 190 -20.63 -6.95 16.33
N TYR A 191 -21.60 -6.24 15.74
CA TYR A 191 -22.73 -6.88 15.06
C TYR A 191 -22.28 -7.67 13.84
N ALA A 192 -21.40 -7.12 13.00
CA ALA A 192 -20.85 -7.84 11.84
C ALA A 192 -20.12 -9.13 12.24
N ARG A 193 -19.42 -9.17 13.38
CA ARG A 193 -18.77 -10.40 13.89
C ARG A 193 -19.76 -11.48 14.30
N LYS A 194 -20.75 -11.15 15.15
CA LYS A 194 -21.82 -12.10 15.54
C LYS A 194 -22.54 -12.66 14.32
N PHE A 195 -22.85 -11.79 13.37
CA PHE A 195 -23.53 -12.10 12.12
C PHE A 195 -22.72 -13.04 11.20
N TRP A 196 -21.41 -12.86 11.10
CA TRP A 196 -20.55 -13.70 10.24
C TRP A 196 -20.33 -15.11 10.79
N ASP A 197 -20.22 -15.23 12.12
CA ASP A 197 -20.08 -16.51 12.81
C ASP A 197 -21.34 -17.38 12.63
N GLU A 198 -22.55 -16.78 12.73
CA GLU A 198 -23.81 -17.50 12.50
C GLU A 198 -23.99 -17.95 11.03
N LEU A 199 -23.45 -17.18 10.08
CA LEU A 199 -23.36 -17.62 8.69
C LEU A 199 -22.26 -18.66 8.44
N GLY A 200 -21.35 -18.93 9.37
CA GLY A 200 -20.25 -19.89 9.20
C GLY A 200 -19.32 -19.52 8.03
N ILE A 201 -19.16 -18.24 7.74
CA ILE A 201 -18.23 -17.72 6.71
C ILE A 201 -16.92 -17.37 7.43
N PRO A 202 -15.73 -17.71 6.91
CA PRO A 202 -14.47 -17.39 7.57
C PRO A 202 -14.33 -15.88 7.79
N SER A 203 -14.21 -15.48 9.06
CA SER A 203 -14.13 -14.09 9.52
C SER A 203 -12.74 -13.48 9.29
N THR A 204 -12.43 -13.15 8.04
CA THR A 204 -11.26 -12.31 7.72
C THR A 204 -11.60 -10.82 7.86
N PRO A 205 -10.62 -9.94 8.15
CA PRO A 205 -10.87 -8.50 8.28
C PRO A 205 -11.57 -7.90 7.05
N SER A 206 -11.19 -8.30 5.84
CA SER A 206 -11.82 -7.83 4.60
C SER A 206 -13.29 -8.25 4.50
N THR A 207 -13.62 -9.50 4.86
CA THR A 207 -15.02 -9.97 4.83
C THR A 207 -15.89 -9.26 5.85
N LEU A 208 -15.36 -8.93 7.03
CA LEU A 208 -16.07 -8.15 8.06
C LEU A 208 -16.32 -6.69 7.61
N THR A 209 -15.37 -6.07 6.89
CA THR A 209 -15.59 -4.75 6.29
C THR A 209 -16.69 -4.79 5.22
N THR A 210 -16.68 -5.81 4.33
CA THR A 210 -17.75 -6.01 3.34
C THR A 210 -19.11 -6.26 4.01
N ALA A 211 -19.14 -6.98 5.14
CA ALA A 211 -20.33 -7.22 5.94
C ALA A 211 -20.93 -5.91 6.49
N ALA A 212 -20.10 -5.10 7.16
CA ALA A 212 -20.51 -3.83 7.75
C ALA A 212 -21.05 -2.86 6.68
N GLN A 213 -20.35 -2.76 5.53
CA GLN A 213 -20.81 -1.96 4.38
C GLN A 213 -22.17 -2.43 3.85
N ALA A 214 -22.40 -3.74 3.72
CA ALA A 214 -23.67 -4.29 3.25
C ALA A 214 -24.83 -4.05 4.25
N ILE A 215 -24.57 -4.15 5.56
CA ILE A 215 -25.56 -3.85 6.61
C ILE A 215 -25.93 -2.36 6.57
N ARG A 216 -24.93 -1.48 6.49
CA ARG A 216 -25.12 -0.03 6.41
C ARG A 216 -25.92 0.39 5.17
N LEU A 217 -25.61 -0.18 4.00
CA LEU A 217 -26.38 0.07 2.77
C LEU A 217 -27.85 -0.37 2.87
N VAL A 218 -28.17 -1.40 3.66
CA VAL A 218 -29.56 -1.80 3.94
C VAL A 218 -30.23 -0.88 4.95
N ALA A 219 -29.52 -0.46 6.00
CA ALA A 219 -30.01 0.53 6.95
C ALA A 219 -30.38 1.86 6.26
N ASP A 220 -29.47 2.38 5.44
CA ASP A 220 -29.64 3.63 4.68
C ASP A 220 -30.78 3.53 3.64
N ARG A 221 -30.92 2.39 2.96
CA ARG A 221 -31.91 2.21 1.87
C ARG A 221 -33.32 1.87 2.37
N GLU A 222 -33.44 1.25 3.54
CA GLU A 222 -34.72 0.80 4.11
C GLU A 222 -35.12 1.60 5.36
N GLU A 223 -34.43 2.73 5.60
CA GLU A 223 -34.64 3.68 6.71
C GLU A 223 -34.82 2.99 8.07
N CYS A 224 -33.96 2.00 8.35
CA CYS A 224 -34.06 1.15 9.54
C CYS A 224 -32.77 1.12 10.35
N SER A 225 -32.87 0.77 11.64
CA SER A 225 -31.70 0.66 12.51
C SER A 225 -30.72 -0.42 12.02
N LEU A 226 -29.42 -0.23 12.29
CA LEU A 226 -28.35 -1.16 11.91
C LEU A 226 -28.61 -2.59 12.40
N GLU A 227 -29.26 -2.75 13.55
CA GLU A 227 -29.65 -4.05 14.13
C GLU A 227 -30.67 -4.76 13.23
N VAL A 228 -31.77 -4.08 12.89
CA VAL A 228 -32.82 -4.60 11.98
C VAL A 228 -32.27 -4.83 10.58
N ALA A 229 -31.35 -3.99 10.10
CA ALA A 229 -30.66 -4.19 8.84
C ALA A 229 -29.81 -5.48 8.86
N GLY A 230 -29.07 -5.74 9.95
CA GLY A 230 -28.31 -6.98 10.15
C GLY A 230 -29.18 -8.23 10.10
N GLU A 231 -30.30 -8.24 10.83
CA GLU A 231 -31.27 -9.34 10.80
C GLU A 231 -31.88 -9.56 9.40
N ARG A 232 -32.22 -8.48 8.68
CA ARG A 232 -32.74 -8.58 7.30
C ARG A 232 -31.71 -9.18 6.35
N VAL A 233 -30.44 -8.80 6.46
CA VAL A 233 -29.36 -9.38 5.65
C VAL A 233 -29.16 -10.88 6.00
N LEU A 234 -29.31 -11.27 7.27
CA LEU A 234 -29.29 -12.68 7.70
C LEU A 234 -30.42 -13.50 7.07
N VAL A 235 -31.66 -13.03 7.14
CA VAL A 235 -32.81 -13.70 6.54
C VAL A 235 -32.64 -13.84 5.02
N ARG A 236 -32.14 -12.79 4.33
CA ARG A 236 -31.83 -12.83 2.89
C ARG A 236 -30.72 -13.83 2.56
N ALA A 237 -29.66 -13.89 3.35
CA ALA A 237 -28.56 -14.85 3.19
C ALA A 237 -29.04 -16.30 3.41
N GLN A 238 -29.85 -16.56 4.44
CA GLN A 238 -30.42 -17.89 4.69
C GLN A 238 -31.40 -18.31 3.58
N ALA A 239 -32.23 -17.39 3.07
CA ALA A 239 -33.10 -17.64 1.93
C ALA A 239 -32.30 -17.95 0.64
N ALA A 240 -31.23 -17.20 0.39
CA ALA A 240 -30.33 -17.46 -0.75
C ALA A 240 -29.68 -18.85 -0.66
N ARG A 241 -29.25 -19.29 0.53
CA ARG A 241 -28.74 -20.66 0.74
C ARG A 241 -29.81 -21.74 0.48
N LYS A 242 -31.04 -21.54 0.96
CA LYS A 242 -32.17 -22.46 0.68
C LYS A 242 -32.50 -22.53 -0.82
N ALA A 243 -32.31 -21.44 -1.56
CA ALA A 243 -32.42 -21.38 -3.02
C ALA A 243 -31.15 -21.89 -3.77
N GLY A 244 -30.23 -22.58 -3.09
CA GLY A 244 -29.02 -23.17 -3.69
C GLY A 244 -27.91 -22.17 -4.05
N LYS A 245 -28.04 -20.88 -3.72
CA LYS A 245 -27.02 -19.87 -4.02
C LYS A 245 -25.89 -19.91 -2.98
N LYS A 246 -24.65 -19.83 -3.46
CA LYS A 246 -23.45 -19.81 -2.61
C LYS A 246 -23.26 -18.42 -1.96
N VAL A 247 -23.63 -18.30 -0.69
CA VAL A 247 -23.38 -17.07 0.09
C VAL A 247 -21.94 -17.05 0.59
N ASN A 248 -21.14 -16.19 -0.02
CA ASN A 248 -19.75 -15.85 0.31
C ASN A 248 -19.56 -14.32 0.19
N SER A 249 -18.33 -13.80 0.32
CA SER A 249 -18.04 -12.36 0.18
C SER A 249 -18.54 -11.74 -1.14
N PHE A 250 -18.58 -12.50 -2.23
CA PHE A 250 -19.04 -12.00 -3.54
C PHE A 250 -20.57 -11.83 -3.61
N TRP A 251 -21.33 -12.65 -2.88
CA TRP A 251 -22.79 -12.46 -2.77
C TRP A 251 -23.16 -11.08 -2.19
N PHE A 252 -22.28 -10.52 -1.34
CA PHE A 252 -22.44 -9.17 -0.82
C PHE A 252 -22.03 -8.10 -1.85
N THR A 253 -20.90 -8.27 -2.57
CA THR A 253 -20.49 -7.31 -3.63
C THR A 253 -21.49 -7.25 -4.79
N ASP A 254 -22.13 -8.37 -5.11
CA ASP A 254 -23.07 -8.50 -6.22
C ASP A 254 -24.49 -8.00 -5.86
N GLY A 255 -24.65 -7.33 -4.70
CA GLY A 255 -25.91 -6.74 -4.26
C GLY A 255 -26.98 -7.76 -3.82
N GLY A 256 -26.63 -9.03 -3.60
CA GLY A 256 -27.57 -10.09 -3.20
C GLY A 256 -28.32 -9.78 -1.90
N HIS A 257 -27.71 -8.97 -1.03
CA HIS A 257 -28.27 -8.48 0.23
C HIS A 257 -29.35 -7.39 0.05
N LEU A 258 -29.46 -6.77 -1.14
CA LEU A 258 -30.43 -5.71 -1.47
C LEU A 258 -31.73 -6.24 -2.11
N VAL A 259 -31.82 -7.54 -2.35
CA VAL A 259 -32.99 -8.20 -2.95
C VAL A 259 -33.96 -8.59 -1.83
N SER A 260 -35.13 -7.94 -1.78
CA SER A 260 -36.22 -8.29 -0.87
C SER A 260 -36.67 -9.73 -1.08
N ALA A 261 -36.93 -10.46 0.01
CA ALA A 261 -37.32 -11.87 -0.04
C ALA A 261 -38.58 -12.12 -0.88
N GLU A 262 -39.50 -11.15 -0.93
CA GLU A 262 -40.74 -11.19 -1.73
C GLU A 262 -40.50 -11.15 -3.25
N GLY A 263 -39.35 -10.63 -3.71
CA GLY A 263 -39.01 -10.59 -5.13
C GLY A 263 -38.47 -11.92 -5.70
N ALA A 264 -38.21 -12.92 -4.86
CA ALA A 264 -37.53 -14.15 -5.26
C ALA A 264 -38.40 -15.15 -6.06
N ILE A 265 -39.71 -14.89 -6.21
CA ILE A 265 -40.66 -15.79 -6.89
C ILE A 265 -40.92 -15.38 -8.35
N GLY A 266 -40.50 -14.19 -8.78
CA GLY A 266 -41.06 -13.53 -9.97
C GLY A 266 -40.08 -12.92 -10.98
N LEU A 267 -38.96 -13.58 -11.32
CA LEU A 267 -38.16 -13.20 -12.50
C LEU A 267 -37.75 -14.43 -13.33
N GLN A 268 -38.34 -14.56 -14.51
CA GLN A 268 -37.92 -15.56 -15.51
C GLN A 268 -36.58 -15.17 -16.15
N PRO A 269 -35.79 -16.16 -16.63
CA PRO A 269 -34.50 -15.89 -17.23
C PRO A 269 -34.65 -15.18 -18.59
N VAL A 270 -34.07 -13.98 -18.71
CA VAL A 270 -33.90 -13.32 -20.01
C VAL A 270 -32.88 -14.13 -20.83
N SER A 271 -33.23 -14.39 -22.09
CA SER A 271 -32.66 -15.46 -22.92
C SER A 271 -31.19 -15.29 -23.33
N ALA A 272 -30.49 -16.42 -23.43
CA ALA A 272 -29.04 -16.50 -23.64
C ALA A 272 -28.58 -16.42 -25.11
N GLU A 273 -29.22 -15.59 -25.96
CA GLU A 273 -28.96 -15.61 -27.41
C GLU A 273 -27.87 -14.63 -27.90
N ASN A 274 -27.59 -13.54 -27.17
CA ASN A 274 -26.65 -12.51 -27.64
C ASN A 274 -25.14 -12.86 -27.45
N SER A 275 -24.80 -14.06 -26.95
CA SER A 275 -23.39 -14.45 -26.70
C SER A 275 -22.73 -15.25 -27.84
N LEU A 276 -23.50 -15.83 -28.77
CA LEU A 276 -22.92 -16.63 -29.87
C LEU A 276 -22.51 -15.79 -31.10
N ALA A 277 -23.22 -14.70 -31.40
CA ALA A 277 -22.97 -13.89 -32.59
C ALA A 277 -21.60 -13.17 -32.58
N ALA A 278 -21.04 -12.90 -31.40
CA ALA A 278 -19.77 -12.19 -31.24
C ALA A 278 -18.51 -13.06 -31.41
N ARG A 279 -18.62 -14.40 -31.31
CA ARG A 279 -17.45 -15.30 -31.40
C ARG A 279 -17.10 -15.71 -32.84
N ASN A 280 -18.09 -15.88 -33.71
CA ASN A 280 -17.86 -16.34 -35.10
C ASN A 280 -17.38 -15.25 -36.08
N ARG A 281 -16.99 -14.06 -35.59
CA ARG A 281 -16.49 -12.94 -36.42
C ARG A 281 -14.99 -12.66 -36.26
N ARG A 282 -14.25 -13.51 -35.53
CA ARG A 282 -12.78 -13.41 -35.34
C ARG A 282 -11.96 -14.53 -35.99
N GLU A 283 -12.59 -15.47 -36.70
CA GLU A 283 -11.91 -16.56 -37.43
C GLU A 283 -12.01 -16.41 -38.97
N ARG A 284 -12.44 -15.24 -39.47
CA ARG A 284 -12.45 -14.90 -40.90
C ARG A 284 -12.12 -13.42 -41.13
N GLN A 285 -10.86 -13.07 -40.87
CA GLN A 285 -10.14 -11.92 -41.43
C GLN A 285 -8.64 -12.15 -41.24
#